data_AF-A0AAW1TIW8-F1
#
_entry.id   AF-A0AAW1TIW8-F1
#
_cell.length_a   1.000
_cell.length_b   1.000
_cell.length_c   1.000
_cell.angle_alpha   90.00
_cell.angle_beta   90.00
_cell.angle_gamma   90.00
#
_symmetry.space_group_name_H-M   'P 1'
#
loop_
_entity.id
_entity.type
_entity.pdbx_description
1 polymer ?
#
loop_
_entity_poly.entity_id
_entity_poly.type
_entity_poly.pdbx_seq_one_letter_code
_entity_poly.pdbx_strand_id
1 'polypeptide(L)'
;MFCRFSILVLCLCCVEVSAKLCKSMDIRSPTHDVHFERLKNCTKLVGYLKLVLLEDVPSYPSFPALKEITGYLMVFVVANLYNLGDIFPNLMVIRGNILFQGNSLIIHHTNQIQKVRS
;
A
#
# COMPACT_ATOMS: atom_id res chain seq x y z
N MET A 1 35.57 -14.42 -33.48
CA MET A 1 35.18 -15.23 -32.31
C MET A 1 35.00 -14.35 -31.06
N PHE A 2 34.26 -13.23 -31.14
CA PHE A 2 34.00 -12.34 -29.98
C PHE A 2 32.54 -11.83 -29.89
N CYS A 3 31.64 -12.26 -30.79
CA CYS A 3 30.26 -11.76 -30.82
C CYS A 3 29.26 -12.59 -29.98
N ARG A 4 29.68 -13.74 -29.42
CA ARG A 4 28.80 -14.64 -28.64
C ARG A 4 28.88 -14.43 -27.11
N PHE A 5 29.95 -13.83 -26.60
CA PHE A 5 30.14 -13.65 -25.16
C PHE A 5 29.38 -12.43 -24.60
N SER A 6 29.21 -11.37 -25.40
CA SER A 6 28.56 -10.13 -24.96
C SER A 6 27.05 -10.28 -24.73
N ILE A 7 26.39 -11.24 -25.40
CA ILE A 7 24.93 -11.44 -25.29
C ILE A 7 24.59 -12.26 -24.03
N LEU A 8 25.47 -13.17 -23.59
CA LEU A 8 25.23 -14.04 -22.44
C LEU A 8 25.23 -13.28 -21.10
N VAL A 9 26.04 -12.21 -21.00
CA VAL A 9 26.22 -11.41 -19.78
C VAL A 9 25.05 -10.45 -19.54
N LEU A 10 24.39 -9.97 -20.60
CA LEU A 10 23.20 -9.12 -20.49
C LEU A 10 21.98 -9.88 -19.93
N CYS A 11 21.90 -11.20 -20.11
CA CYS A 11 20.80 -12.01 -19.59
C CYS A 11 20.83 -12.18 -18.06
N LEU A 12 22.00 -12.06 -17.40
CA LEU A 12 22.15 -12.26 -15.96
C LEU A 12 21.79 -11.03 -15.11
N CYS A 13 21.58 -9.85 -15.71
CA CYS A 13 21.12 -8.65 -14.99
C CYS A 13 19.61 -8.59 -14.80
N CYS A 14 18.84 -9.50 -15.43
CA CYS A 14 17.43 -9.67 -15.14
C CYS A 14 17.29 -10.46 -13.84
N VAL A 15 17.57 -9.81 -12.70
CA VAL A 15 17.08 -10.26 -11.41
C VAL A 15 15.57 -10.46 -11.58
N GLU A 16 15.11 -11.70 -11.53
CA GLU A 16 13.70 -12.00 -11.39
C GLU A 16 13.26 -11.46 -10.03
N VAL A 17 12.89 -10.18 -10.00
CA VAL A 17 12.11 -9.63 -8.89
C VAL A 17 10.74 -10.28 -9.05
N SER A 18 10.55 -11.43 -8.39
CA SER A 18 9.23 -12.07 -8.23
C SER A 18 8.37 -11.13 -7.39
N ALA A 19 7.85 -10.08 -8.03
CA ALA A 19 6.99 -9.09 -7.42
C ALA A 19 5.58 -9.64 -7.41
N LYS A 20 5.05 -9.90 -6.21
CA LYS A 20 3.62 -10.24 -6.10
C LYS A 20 2.80 -9.00 -6.44
N LEU A 21 2.03 -9.11 -7.51
CA LEU A 21 1.14 -8.06 -7.98
C LEU A 21 -0.23 -8.20 -7.32
N CYS A 22 -0.72 -7.10 -6.75
CA CYS A 22 -2.09 -7.01 -6.26
C CYS A 22 -2.86 -5.96 -7.03
N LYS A 23 -4.18 -6.14 -7.09
CA LYS A 23 -5.10 -5.12 -7.62
C LYS A 23 -5.49 -4.15 -6.50
N SER A 24 -6.29 -3.14 -6.83
CA SER A 24 -6.87 -2.22 -5.87
C SER A 24 -7.52 -2.94 -4.68
N MET A 25 -7.34 -2.39 -3.48
CA MET A 25 -7.90 -2.92 -2.24
C MET A 25 -8.52 -1.79 -1.42
N ASP A 26 -9.64 -2.10 -0.78
CA ASP A 26 -10.30 -1.27 0.23
C ASP A 26 -10.42 -2.14 1.49
N ILE A 27 -9.62 -1.81 2.50
CA ILE A 27 -9.52 -2.56 3.75
C ILE A 27 -10.18 -1.73 4.84
N ARG A 28 -11.26 -2.28 5.40
CA ARG A 28 -12.05 -1.65 6.46
C ARG A 28 -11.99 -2.54 7.69
N SER A 29 -11.34 -2.06 8.75
CA SER A 29 -10.99 -2.84 9.95
C SER A 29 -9.86 -3.87 9.73
N PRO A 30 -8.71 -3.75 10.41
CA PRO A 30 -7.57 -4.65 10.21
C PRO A 30 -7.79 -6.09 10.69
N THR A 31 -8.69 -6.31 11.65
CA THR A 31 -8.69 -7.53 12.45
C THR A 31 -9.56 -8.67 11.90
N HIS A 32 -10.43 -8.40 10.92
CA HIS A 32 -11.41 -9.39 10.43
C HIS A 32 -11.52 -9.49 8.91
N ASP A 33 -10.63 -8.84 8.16
CA ASP A 33 -10.75 -8.78 6.70
C ASP A 33 -9.79 -9.74 5.99
N VAL A 34 -10.31 -10.67 5.20
CA VAL A 34 -9.54 -11.61 4.35
C VAL A 34 -8.61 -10.85 3.39
N HIS A 35 -8.94 -9.60 3.06
CA HIS A 35 -8.11 -8.74 2.22
C HIS A 35 -6.76 -8.37 2.87
N PHE A 36 -6.66 -8.45 4.19
CA PHE A 36 -5.44 -8.17 4.94
C PHE A 36 -4.31 -9.18 4.61
N GLU A 37 -4.63 -10.48 4.57
CA GLU A 37 -3.67 -11.54 4.20
C GLU A 37 -3.17 -11.41 2.76
N ARG A 38 -4.01 -10.85 1.87
CA ARG A 38 -3.63 -10.61 0.48
C ARG A 38 -2.59 -9.50 0.36
N LEU A 39 -2.64 -8.50 1.24
CA LEU A 39 -1.73 -7.37 1.25
C LEU A 39 -0.37 -7.70 1.91
N LYS A 40 -0.31 -8.61 2.89
CA LYS A 40 0.93 -9.01 3.58
C LYS A 40 2.08 -9.38 2.64
N ASN A 41 1.77 -10.13 1.59
CA ASN A 41 2.78 -10.62 0.64
C ASN A 41 2.83 -9.80 -0.65
N CYS A 42 2.14 -8.65 -0.70
CA CYS A 42 2.05 -7.83 -1.88
C CYS A 42 3.28 -6.95 -2.05
N THR A 43 3.95 -7.01 -3.21
CA THR A 43 5.10 -6.13 -3.48
C THR A 43 4.70 -4.87 -4.21
N LYS A 44 3.77 -5.01 -5.17
CA LYS A 44 3.31 -3.92 -6.02
C LYS A 44 1.80 -3.96 -6.14
N LEU A 45 1.16 -2.84 -5.79
CA LEU A 45 -0.27 -2.66 -5.89
C LEU A 45 -0.62 -1.84 -7.13
N VAL A 46 -1.31 -2.48 -8.06
CA VAL A 46 -1.79 -1.90 -9.31
C VAL A 46 -3.19 -1.34 -9.08
N GLY A 47 -3.28 -0.02 -8.98
CA GLY A 47 -4.50 0.71 -8.68
C GLY A 47 -4.39 1.49 -7.37
N TYR A 48 -5.38 1.38 -6.49
CA TYR A 48 -5.44 2.19 -5.27
C TYR A 48 -5.52 1.34 -4.00
N LEU A 49 -5.03 1.89 -2.89
CA LEU A 49 -5.19 1.32 -1.56
C LEU A 49 -5.99 2.28 -0.68
N LYS A 50 -7.14 1.81 -0.17
CA LYS A 50 -7.90 2.50 0.87
C LYS A 50 -7.78 1.71 2.16
N LEU A 51 -7.44 2.39 3.24
CA LEU A 51 -7.25 1.79 4.55
C LEU A 51 -8.00 2.60 5.59
N VAL A 52 -8.90 1.95 6.32
CA VAL A 52 -9.63 2.55 7.45
C VAL A 52 -9.10 1.97 8.76
N LEU A 53 -8.50 2.83 9.56
CA LEU A 53 -7.95 2.57 10.89
C LEU A 53 -8.99 2.96 11.96
N LEU A 54 -9.44 1.98 12.74
CA LEU A 54 -10.33 2.14 13.89
C LEU A 54 -9.57 2.38 15.22
N GLU A 55 -10.26 2.93 16.20
CA GLU A 55 -9.69 3.33 17.50
C GLU A 55 -9.28 2.12 18.37
N ASP A 56 -10.04 1.02 18.31
CA ASP A 56 -9.90 -0.13 19.24
C ASP A 56 -8.85 -1.18 18.85
N VAL A 57 -7.91 -0.87 17.96
CA VAL A 57 -6.88 -1.82 17.52
C VAL A 57 -5.56 -1.54 18.25
N PRO A 58 -5.09 -2.41 19.17
CA PRO A 58 -3.94 -2.14 20.02
C PRO A 58 -2.62 -2.00 19.24
N SER A 59 -2.51 -2.66 18.08
CA SER A 59 -1.39 -2.47 17.15
C SER A 59 -1.88 -2.71 15.74
N TYR A 60 -1.56 -1.77 14.85
CA TYR A 60 -1.78 -1.98 13.44
C TYR A 60 -0.77 -2.97 12.88
N PRO A 61 -1.20 -3.81 11.94
CA PRO A 61 -0.27 -4.66 11.23
C PRO A 61 0.64 -3.86 10.29
N SER A 62 1.88 -4.34 10.15
CA SER A 62 2.85 -3.80 9.20
C SER A 62 2.88 -4.60 7.90
N PHE A 63 3.08 -3.92 6.78
CA PHE A 63 3.17 -4.46 5.42
C PHE A 63 4.54 -4.19 4.80
N PRO A 64 5.60 -4.89 5.24
CA PRO A 64 6.95 -4.64 4.77
C PRO A 64 7.21 -5.09 3.33
N ALA A 65 6.35 -5.96 2.77
CA ALA A 65 6.50 -6.40 1.39
C ALA A 65 6.13 -5.30 0.39
N LEU A 66 5.22 -4.40 0.74
CA LEU A 66 4.64 -3.41 -0.17
C LEU A 66 5.64 -2.29 -0.42
N LYS A 67 6.09 -2.16 -1.67
CA LYS A 67 7.11 -1.18 -2.09
C LYS A 67 6.56 -0.11 -3.03
N GLU A 68 5.54 -0.44 -3.79
CA GLU A 68 5.02 0.42 -4.86
C GLU A 68 3.48 0.38 -4.94
N ILE A 69 2.86 1.55 -5.02
CA ILE A 69 1.45 1.74 -5.36
C ILE A 69 1.37 2.54 -6.66
N THR A 70 0.65 2.06 -7.67
CA THR A 70 0.63 2.75 -8.98
C THR A 70 -0.38 3.90 -9.06
N GLY A 71 -1.46 3.86 -8.28
CA GLY A 71 -2.51 4.89 -8.25
C GLY A 71 -2.37 5.79 -7.02
N TYR A 72 -3.33 5.71 -6.10
CA TYR A 72 -3.36 6.52 -4.89
C TYR A 72 -3.44 5.68 -3.61
N LEU A 73 -2.96 6.26 -2.51
CA LEU A 73 -3.11 5.76 -1.14
C LEU A 73 -4.05 6.68 -0.38
N MET A 74 -5.04 6.11 0.29
CA MET A 74 -5.97 6.83 1.14
C MET A 74 -6.05 6.14 2.50
N VAL A 75 -5.78 6.89 3.55
CA VAL A 75 -5.83 6.42 4.94
C VAL A 75 -6.85 7.25 5.71
N PHE A 76 -7.86 6.58 6.26
CA PHE A 76 -8.81 7.17 7.19
C PHE A 76 -8.46 6.71 8.60
N VAL A 77 -8.32 7.65 9.51
CA VAL A 77 -7.85 7.41 10.87
C VAL A 77 -8.89 7.91 11.86
N VAL A 78 -9.28 7.05 12.80
CA VAL A 78 -10.21 7.37 13.87
C VAL A 78 -9.43 7.42 15.19
N ALA A 79 -9.34 8.63 15.76
CA ALA A 79 -8.79 8.98 17.07
C ALA A 79 -7.26 8.94 17.32
N ASN A 80 -6.51 7.98 16.78
CA ASN A 80 -5.06 7.88 17.04
C ASN A 80 -4.22 8.25 15.82
N LEU A 81 -3.27 9.19 15.96
CA LEU A 81 -2.29 9.48 14.91
C LEU A 81 -1.26 8.34 14.80
N TYR A 82 -1.36 7.55 13.73
CA TYR A 82 -0.39 6.51 13.38
C TYR A 82 0.60 7.01 12.34
N ASN A 83 1.88 6.65 12.49
CA ASN A 83 2.84 6.90 11.42
C ASN A 83 2.61 5.91 10.28
N LEU A 84 2.47 6.42 9.06
CA LEU A 84 2.42 5.57 7.88
C LEU A 84 3.65 4.67 7.74
N GLY A 85 4.80 5.08 8.28
CA GLY A 85 6.04 4.30 8.27
C GLY A 85 5.96 3.02 9.11
N ASP A 86 5.18 3.00 10.19
CA ASP A 86 5.01 1.79 11.00
C ASP A 86 4.16 0.74 10.25
N ILE A 87 3.17 1.22 9.48
CA ILE A 87 2.27 0.40 8.67
C ILE A 87 2.95 -0.03 7.36
N PHE A 88 3.69 0.86 6.72
CA PHE A 88 4.30 0.67 5.40
C PHE A 88 5.80 1.03 5.42
N PRO A 89 6.65 0.24 6.10
CA PRO A 89 8.04 0.61 6.35
C PRO A 89 8.90 0.68 5.08
N ASN A 90 8.52 -0.06 4.04
CA ASN A 90 9.27 -0.15 2.78
C ASN A 90 8.52 0.46 1.59
N LEU A 91 7.43 1.19 1.81
CA LEU A 91 6.72 1.85 0.72
C LEU A 91 7.54 3.05 0.23
N MET A 92 8.08 2.93 -0.98
CA MET A 92 8.99 3.95 -1.54
C MET A 92 8.29 4.88 -2.53
N VAL A 93 7.35 4.35 -3.32
CA VAL A 93 6.79 5.08 -4.47
C VAL A 93 5.28 4.93 -4.55
N ILE A 94 4.60 6.07 -4.69
CA ILE A 94 3.21 6.17 -5.15
C ILE A 94 3.23 6.89 -6.50
N ARG A 95 2.96 6.17 -7.60
CA ARG A 95 3.12 6.74 -8.96
C ARG A 95 2.08 7.78 -9.34
N GLY A 96 0.86 7.71 -8.78
CA GLY A 96 -0.19 8.68 -9.09
C GLY A 96 -0.79 8.54 -10.48
N ASN A 97 -0.73 7.35 -11.11
CA ASN A 97 -1.38 7.11 -12.42
C ASN A 97 -2.92 7.21 -12.34
N ILE A 98 -3.46 7.06 -11.14
CA ILE A 98 -4.86 7.26 -10.79
C ILE A 98 -4.87 8.16 -9.56
N LEU A 99 -5.65 9.23 -9.60
CA LEU A 99 -5.75 10.21 -8.52
C LEU A 99 -7.14 10.16 -7.90
N PHE A 100 -7.23 10.39 -6.59
CA PHE A 100 -8.49 10.66 -5.91
C PHE A 100 -8.58 12.14 -5.60
N GLN A 101 -9.57 12.82 -6.18
CA GLN A 101 -9.72 14.28 -6.06
C GLN A 101 -8.44 15.06 -6.40
N GLY A 102 -7.69 14.60 -7.41
CA GLY A 102 -6.42 15.20 -7.83
C GLY A 102 -5.19 14.83 -6.99
N ASN A 103 -5.34 14.01 -5.95
CA ASN A 103 -4.26 13.63 -5.05
C ASN A 103 -3.89 12.14 -5.17
N SER A 104 -2.60 11.85 -4.99
CA SER A 104 -2.05 10.49 -4.93
C SER A 104 -1.89 9.96 -3.50
N LEU A 105 -1.87 10.86 -2.51
CA LEU A 105 -1.86 10.53 -1.09
C LEU A 105 -2.90 11.36 -0.36
N ILE A 106 -3.76 10.69 0.40
CA ILE A 106 -4.81 11.30 1.20
C ILE A 106 -4.76 10.70 2.60
N ILE A 107 -4.61 11.53 3.62
CA ILE A 107 -4.69 11.13 5.02
C ILE A 107 -5.79 11.95 5.66
N HIS A 108 -6.89 11.30 6.01
CA HIS A 108 -8.01 11.90 6.71
C HIS A 108 -8.02 11.43 8.15
N HIS A 109 -7.95 12.38 9.07
CA HIS A 109 -8.15 12.14 10.49
C HIS A 109 -9.54 12.61 10.87
N THR A 110 -10.37 11.71 11.40
CA THR A 110 -11.68 12.05 11.94
C THR A 110 -11.65 11.78 13.43
N ASN A 111 -11.67 12.85 14.24
CA ASN A 111 -12.09 12.74 15.63
C ASN A 111 -13.58 12.43 15.58
N GLN A 112 -14.07 11.46 16.34
CA GLN A 112 -15.49 11.10 16.43
C GLN A 112 -16.37 12.35 16.65
N ILE A 113 -16.82 13.03 15.59
CA ILE A 113 -17.88 14.03 15.70
C ILE A 113 -19.18 13.29 15.44
N GLN A 114 -19.66 12.62 16.47
CA GLN A 114 -21.05 12.21 16.53
C GLN A 114 -21.87 13.45 16.90
N LYS A 115 -22.38 14.16 15.89
CA LYS A 115 -23.55 15.01 16.08
C LYS A 115 -24.41 14.99 14.83
N VAL A 116 -25.14 13.89 14.67
CA VAL A 116 -26.41 13.91 13.94
C VAL A 116 -27.40 14.63 14.86
N ARG A 117 -27.57 15.94 14.66
CA ARG A 117 -28.70 16.65 15.27
C ARG A 117 -29.90 16.41 14.36
N SER A 118 -30.83 15.58 14.83
CA SER A 118 -32.21 15.53 14.36
C SER A 118 -32.85 16.91 14.43
#